data_AF-A0A0F9LQD8-F1
#
_entry.id   AF-A0A0F9LQD8-F1
#
_cell.length_a   1.000
_cell.length_b   1.000
_cell.length_c   1.000
_cell.angle_alpha   90.00
_cell.angle_beta   90.00
_cell.angle_gamma   90.00
#
_symmetry.space_group_name_H-M   'P 1'
#
loop_
_entity.id
_entity.type
_entity.pdbx_description
1 polymer ?
#
loop_
_entity_poly.entity_id
_entity_poly.type
_entity_poly.pdbx_seq_one_letter_code
_entity_poly.pdbx_strand_id
1 'polypeptide(L)' 'MGKIPVHALDGINIDIEEGELISIFGPSGSGKTTLLNMIGALDRLTSGSVFL' A
#
# COMPACT_ATOMS: atom_id res chain seq x y z
N MET A 1 -2.98 24.44 15.81
CA MET A 1 -3.32 23.88 14.48
C MET A 1 -2.98 22.41 14.50
N GLY A 2 -3.98 21.53 14.50
CA GLY A 2 -3.77 20.07 14.55
C GLY A 2 -3.27 19.55 13.20
N LYS A 3 -2.28 18.66 13.21
CA LYS A 3 -1.83 17.95 12.00
C LYS A 3 -3.01 17.17 11.44
N ILE A 4 -3.37 17.43 10.18
CA ILE A 4 -4.27 16.56 9.43
C ILE A 4 -3.53 15.23 9.25
N PRO A 5 -4.11 14.09 9.66
CA PRO A 5 -3.47 12.80 9.43
C PRO A 5 -3.30 12.58 7.92
N VAL A 6 -2.09 12.21 7.52
CA VAL A 6 -1.79 11.85 6.13
C VAL A 6 -1.86 10.33 6.04
N HIS A 7 -2.75 9.83 5.19
CA HIS A 7 -2.90 8.41 4.94
C HIS A 7 -1.97 7.99 3.80
N ALA A 8 -1.02 7.10 4.09
CA ALA A 8 -0.11 6.58 3.06
C ALA A 8 -0.84 5.66 2.07
N LEU A 9 -1.81 4.88 2.58
CA LEU A 9 -2.74 4.06 1.81
C LEU A 9 -4.15 4.35 2.35
N ASP A 10 -5.12 4.49 1.47
CA ASP A 10 -6.50 4.83 1.83
C ASP A 10 -7.49 4.07 0.95
N GLY A 11 -8.22 3.12 1.53
CA GLY A 11 -9.30 2.38 0.86
C GLY A 11 -8.90 1.61 -0.41
N ILE A 12 -7.67 1.10 -0.49
CA ILE A 12 -7.15 0.43 -1.69
C ILE A 12 -7.55 -1.06 -1.71
N ASN A 13 -8.00 -1.55 -2.87
CA ASN A 13 -8.20 -2.97 -3.15
C ASN A 13 -7.37 -3.36 -4.39
N ILE A 14 -6.58 -4.44 -4.27
CA ILE A 14 -5.72 -4.95 -5.35
C ILE A 14 -5.82 -6.47 -5.32
N ASP A 15 -6.10 -7.07 -6.47
CA ASP A 15 -6.00 -8.50 -6.72
C ASP A 15 -4.90 -8.72 -7.76
N ILE A 16 -4.07 -9.74 -7.58
CA ILE A 16 -2.95 -10.07 -8.46
C ILE A 16 -3.05 -11.55 -8.81
N GLU A 17 -3.11 -11.86 -10.10
CA GLU A 17 -3.18 -13.24 -10.59
C GLU A 17 -1.79 -13.86 -10.77
N GLU A 18 -1.74 -15.19 -10.81
CA GLU A 18 -0.48 -15.92 -11.02
C GLU A 18 0.14 -15.55 -12.38
N GLY A 19 1.40 -15.14 -12.35
CA GLY A 19 2.14 -14.74 -13.55
C GLY A 19 1.92 -13.29 -13.99
N GLU A 20 1.10 -12.50 -13.28
CA GLU A 20 0.97 -11.07 -13.58
C GLU A 20 2.21 -10.28 -13.20
N LEU A 21 2.60 -9.37 -14.10
CA LEU A 21 3.64 -8.38 -13.86
C LEU A 21 3.00 -7.01 -13.65
N ILE A 22 3.11 -6.48 -12.44
CA ILE A 22 2.53 -5.19 -12.06
C ILE A 22 3.63 -4.18 -11.77
N SER A 23 3.40 -2.93 -12.17
CA SER A 23 4.25 -1.77 -11.84
C SER A 23 3.43 -0.70 -11.14
N ILE A 24 3.98 -0.11 -10.07
CA ILE A 24 3.33 0.92 -9.27
C ILE A 24 3.96 2.27 -9.55
N PHE A 25 3.18 3.22 -10.04
CA PHE A 25 3.63 4.57 -10.39
C PHE A 25 2.99 5.64 -9.50
N GLY A 26 3.66 6.77 -9.32
CA GLY A 26 3.14 7.92 -8.59
C GLY A 26 4.22 8.84 -8.02
N PRO A 27 3.87 10.09 -7.64
CA PRO A 27 4.81 11.07 -7.09
C PRO A 27 5.58 10.58 -5.85
N SER A 28 6.71 11.20 -5.52
CA SER A 28 7.39 10.90 -4.25
C SER A 28 6.45 11.14 -3.06
N GLY A 29 6.48 10.25 -2.06
CA GLY A 29 5.61 10.32 -0.89
C GLY A 29 4.18 9.78 -1.07
N SER A 30 3.80 9.29 -2.27
CA SER A 30 2.45 8.78 -2.53
C SER A 30 2.11 7.41 -1.94
N GLY A 31 2.95 6.85 -1.05
CA GLY A 31 2.67 5.56 -0.40
C GLY A 31 3.14 4.29 -1.12
N LYS A 32 3.83 4.39 -2.28
CA LYS A 32 4.28 3.22 -3.05
C LYS A 32 5.14 2.23 -2.25
N THR A 33 6.17 2.73 -1.57
CA THR A 33 7.04 1.90 -0.72
C THR A 33 6.27 1.32 0.45
N THR A 34 5.32 2.08 1.02
CA THR A 34 4.43 1.57 2.07
C THR A 34 3.59 0.41 1.56
N LEU A 35 2.98 0.53 0.37
CA LEU A 35 2.22 -0.57 -0.26
C LEU A 35 3.09 -1.83 -0.47
N LEU A 36 4.28 -1.66 -1.05
CA LEU A 36 5.21 -2.78 -1.29
C LEU A 36 5.64 -3.45 0.03
N ASN A 37 5.89 -2.68 1.08
CA ASN A 37 6.23 -3.24 2.39
C ASN A 37 5.08 -4.03 3.01
N MET A 38 3.83 -3.57 2.84
CA MET A 38 2.65 -4.30 3.33
C MET A 38 2.46 -5.63 2.58
N ILE A 39 2.61 -5.63 1.25
CA ILE A 39 2.53 -6.85 0.43
C ILE A 39 3.64 -7.83 0.81
N GLY A 40 4.87 -7.33 1.02
CA GLY A 40 6.01 -8.13 1.43
C GLY A 40 6.00 -8.58 2.91
N ALA A 41 4.92 -8.30 3.66
CA ALA A 41 4.81 -8.55 5.10
C ALA A 41 5.97 -7.94 5.93
N LEU A 42 6.57 -6.84 5.46
CA LEU A 42 7.69 -6.13 6.10
C LEU A 42 7.23 -5.03 7.07
N ASP A 43 5.95 -4.70 7.07
CA ASP A 43 5.36 -3.65 7.90
C ASP A 43 3.91 -4.03 8.30
N ARG A 44 3.32 -3.29 9.24
CA ARG A 44 2.02 -3.60 9.84
C ARG A 44 0.90 -2.71 9.28
N LEU A 45 -0.18 -3.36 8.84
CA LEU A 45 -1.41 -2.70 8.43
C LEU A 45 -2.03 -1.90 9.59
N THR A 46 -2.46 -0.66 9.32
CA THR A 46 -3.30 0.10 10.28
C THR A 46 -4.71 -0.48 10.33
N SER A 47 -5.23 -0.93 9.19
CA SER A 47 -6.52 -1.62 9.03
C SER A 47 -6.54 -2.41 7.72
N GLY A 48 -7.49 -3.31 7.54
CA GLY A 48 -7.61 -4.15 6.34
C GLY A 48 -6.85 -5.48 6.45
N SER A 49 -6.60 -6.13 5.33
CA SER A 49 -5.98 -7.46 5.26
C SER A 49 -5.21 -7.64 3.95
N VAL A 50 -4.19 -8.49 4.00
CA VAL A 50 -3.45 -8.98 2.83
C VAL A 50 -3.53 -10.50 2.85
N PHE A 51 -3.83 -11.10 1.69
CA PHE A 51 -3.93 -12.53 1.49
C PHE A 51 -2.89 -12.94 0.43
N LEU A 52 -2.18 -14.04 0.67
CA LEU A 52 -1.15 -14.61 -0.20
C LEU A 52 -1.50 -16.05 -0.55
#